data_AF-A0A5J4N9I8-F1
#
_entry.id   AF-A0A5J4N9I8-F1
#
_cell.length_a   1.000
_cell.length_b   1.000
_cell.length_c   1.000
_cell.angle_alpha   90.00
_cell.angle_beta   90.00
_cell.angle_gamma   90.00
#
_symmetry.space_group_name_H-M   'P 1'
#
loop_
_entity.id
_entity.type
_entity.pdbx_description
1 polymer ?
#
loop_
_entity_poly.entity_id
_entity_poly.type
_entity_poly.pdbx_seq_one_letter_code
_entity_poly.pdbx_strand_id
1 'polypeptide(L)'
;MNSTPGFIGSPVACESLELLSPRFLTPTALYQLKRMKHHLVEELIVSEIKYIRYLKKIFTYFAEPLSLNELLPEDMHAEIFGRLKPILCVNETLLESILTLGIEEAFLMVAPCLKLYADYARRYQTTLVLLETCITFNADLYRFIGLQENSPEVNLQLSALLIMPIQRVPRYFCV
;
A
#
# COMPACT_ATOMS: atom_id res chain seq x y z
N MET A 1 -19.19 10.67 58.36
CA MET A 1 -20.27 10.27 57.44
C MET A 1 -19.70 10.27 56.04
N ASN A 2 -19.57 9.06 55.49
CA ASN A 2 -19.47 8.60 54.09
C ASN A 2 -18.33 9.16 53.21
N SER A 3 -17.29 8.39 52.82
CA SER A 3 -17.19 7.13 52.04
C SER A 3 -16.80 7.42 50.57
N THR A 4 -15.60 6.98 50.18
CA THR A 4 -15.02 6.84 48.81
C THR A 4 -15.77 5.78 47.98
N PRO A 5 -15.63 5.69 46.62
CA PRO A 5 -14.45 5.15 45.91
C PRO A 5 -14.07 5.96 44.64
N GLY A 6 -12.82 6.05 44.18
CA GLY A 6 -11.94 4.95 43.81
C GLY A 6 -12.05 4.71 42.29
N PHE A 7 -11.29 5.46 41.48
CA PHE A 7 -11.07 5.12 40.06
C PHE A 7 -9.71 4.44 39.93
N ILE A 8 -9.75 3.11 39.98
CA ILE A 8 -8.68 2.22 39.57
C ILE A 8 -8.66 2.22 38.04
N GLY A 9 -7.80 3.03 37.45
CA GLY A 9 -7.43 2.92 36.05
C GLY A 9 -6.47 1.75 35.86
N SER A 10 -7.07 0.58 35.64
CA SER A 10 -6.49 -0.68 35.13
C SER A 10 -5.11 -0.58 34.44
N PRO A 11 -4.06 -1.29 34.93
CA PRO A 11 -2.77 -1.46 34.25
C PRO A 11 -2.74 -2.67 33.29
N VAL A 12 -3.88 -3.05 32.68
CA VAL A 12 -3.99 -4.34 31.97
C VAL A 12 -3.29 -4.38 30.60
N ALA A 13 -2.78 -3.25 30.07
CA ALA A 13 -2.07 -3.25 28.77
C ALA A 13 -0.58 -3.61 28.87
N CYS A 14 0.07 -3.46 30.03
CA CYS A 14 1.53 -3.63 30.15
C CYS A 14 1.96 -5.07 30.47
N GLU A 15 1.07 -5.88 31.05
CA GLU A 15 1.40 -7.21 31.57
C GLU A 15 1.44 -8.29 30.46
N SER A 16 0.83 -8.03 29.30
CA SER A 16 0.79 -8.98 28.17
C SER A 16 2.09 -9.03 27.36
N LEU A 17 2.96 -8.01 27.47
CA LEU A 17 4.23 -7.93 26.75
C LEU A 17 5.39 -8.60 27.53
N GLU A 18 5.28 -8.75 28.84
CA GLU A 18 6.31 -9.44 29.66
C GLU A 18 6.35 -10.96 29.42
N LEU A 19 5.22 -11.55 29.00
CA LEU A 19 5.11 -12.98 28.68
C LEU A 19 5.77 -13.39 27.35
N LEU A 20 6.21 -12.42 26.54
CA LEU A 20 6.98 -12.64 25.32
C LEU A 20 8.50 -12.61 25.56
N SER A 21 8.94 -12.46 26.82
CA SER A 21 10.34 -12.61 27.20
C SER A 21 10.84 -14.02 26.84
N PRO A 22 12.00 -14.16 26.14
CA PRO A 22 12.54 -15.46 25.71
C PRO A 22 12.75 -16.46 26.85
N ARG A 23 12.77 -16.00 28.10
CA ARG A 23 12.98 -16.82 29.31
C ARG A 23 11.78 -17.68 29.71
N PHE A 24 10.58 -17.40 29.20
CA PHE A 24 9.34 -18.11 29.59
C PHE A 24 8.70 -18.93 28.47
N LEU A 25 9.25 -18.92 27.24
CA LEU A 25 8.69 -19.69 26.14
C LEU A 25 9.22 -21.12 26.10
N THR A 26 8.30 -22.09 25.99
CA THR A 26 8.67 -23.48 25.73
C THR A 26 9.36 -23.62 24.37
N PRO A 27 10.26 -24.60 24.18
CA PRO A 27 10.90 -24.85 22.89
C PRO A 27 9.88 -25.05 21.74
N THR A 28 8.75 -25.67 22.03
CA THR A 28 7.63 -25.82 21.09
C THR A 28 7.00 -24.48 20.72
N ALA A 29 6.77 -23.59 21.68
CA ALA A 29 6.23 -22.25 21.41
C ALA A 29 7.19 -21.41 20.57
N LEU A 30 8.51 -21.46 20.85
CA LEU A 30 9.53 -20.78 20.04
C LEU A 30 9.56 -21.29 18.59
N TYR A 31 9.40 -22.60 18.39
CA TYR A 31 9.32 -23.19 17.07
C TYR A 31 8.09 -22.72 16.30
N GLN A 32 6.91 -22.70 16.94
CA GLN A 32 5.70 -22.21 16.29
C GLN A 32 5.80 -20.72 15.94
N LEU A 33 6.35 -19.88 16.83
CA LEU A 33 6.56 -18.46 16.54
C LEU A 33 7.49 -18.23 15.35
N LYS A 34 8.60 -18.99 15.25
CA LYS A 34 9.50 -18.91 14.10
C LYS A 34 8.80 -19.30 12.80
N ARG A 35 7.98 -20.35 12.82
CA ARG A 35 7.18 -20.75 11.65
C ARG A 35 6.13 -19.72 11.26
N MET A 36 5.41 -19.17 12.24
CA MET A 36 4.42 -18.12 12.01
C MET A 36 5.08 -16.88 11.42
N LYS A 37 6.22 -16.43 11.98
CA LYS A 37 7.00 -15.33 11.43
C LYS A 37 7.39 -15.61 9.97
N HIS A 38 7.89 -16.80 9.67
CA HIS A 38 8.27 -17.18 8.31
C HIS A 38 7.10 -17.07 7.32
N HIS A 39 5.92 -17.61 7.67
CA HIS A 39 4.74 -17.52 6.81
C HIS A 39 4.28 -16.08 6.59
N LEU A 40 4.32 -15.24 7.63
CA LEU A 40 3.97 -13.81 7.51
C LEU A 40 4.95 -13.08 6.58
N VAL A 41 6.25 -13.37 6.68
CA VAL A 41 7.27 -12.83 5.78
C VAL A 41 6.99 -13.22 4.33
N GLU A 42 6.72 -14.51 4.10
CA GLU A 42 6.41 -15.02 2.76
C GLU A 42 5.15 -14.38 2.19
N GLU A 43 4.08 -14.26 2.98
CA GLU A 43 2.84 -13.60 2.55
C GLU A 43 3.07 -12.11 2.23
N LEU A 44 3.86 -11.42 3.06
CA LEU A 44 4.25 -10.04 2.81
C LEU A 44 4.97 -9.91 1.47
N ILE A 45 6.00 -10.72 1.21
CA ILE A 45 6.78 -10.69 -0.04
C ILE A 45 5.89 -10.98 -1.25
N VAL A 46 5.09 -12.04 -1.19
CA VAL A 46 4.20 -12.44 -2.29
C VAL A 46 3.18 -11.34 -2.57
N SER A 47 2.58 -10.77 -1.53
CA SER A 47 1.62 -9.67 -1.69
C SER A 47 2.27 -8.38 -2.18
N GLU A 48 3.52 -8.10 -1.82
CA GLU A 48 4.29 -6.93 -2.26
C GLU A 48 4.65 -7.03 -3.75
N ILE A 49 5.12 -8.20 -4.19
CA ILE A 49 5.35 -8.48 -5.63
C ILE A 49 4.06 -8.26 -6.42
N LYS A 50 2.93 -8.76 -5.90
CA LYS A 50 1.63 -8.60 -6.56
C LYS A 50 1.22 -7.13 -6.64
N TYR A 51 1.41 -6.37 -5.56
CA TYR A 51 1.07 -4.95 -5.51
C TYR A 51 1.93 -4.11 -6.47
N ILE A 52 3.25 -4.32 -6.48
CA ILE A 52 4.17 -3.66 -7.43
C ILE A 52 3.76 -3.96 -8.88
N ARG A 53 3.36 -5.20 -9.18
CA ARG A 53 2.85 -5.55 -10.51
C ARG A 53 1.60 -4.76 -10.90
N TYR A 54 0.66 -4.56 -9.97
CA TYR A 54 -0.51 -3.72 -10.25
C TYR A 54 -0.15 -2.26 -10.48
N LEU A 55 0.75 -1.69 -9.69
CA LEU A 55 1.25 -0.33 -9.92
C LEU A 55 1.92 -0.21 -11.29
N LYS A 56 2.75 -1.18 -11.69
CA LYS A 56 3.36 -1.21 -13.03
C LYS A 56 2.32 -1.29 -14.14
N LYS A 57 1.24 -2.06 -13.96
CA LYS A 57 0.13 -2.09 -14.94
C LYS A 57 -0.48 -0.71 -15.16
N ILE A 58 -0.63 0.11 -14.11
CA ILE A 58 -1.12 1.49 -14.26
C ILE A 58 -0.22 2.26 -15.22
N PHE A 59 1.10 2.18 -15.04
CA PHE A 59 2.04 2.89 -15.91
C PHE A 59 2.05 2.36 -17.34
N THR A 60 2.15 1.03 -17.52
CA THR A 60 2.31 0.41 -18.84
C THR A 60 1.04 0.50 -19.70
N TYR A 61 -0.15 0.36 -19.12
CA TYR A 61 -1.40 0.30 -19.89
C TYR A 61 -2.18 1.62 -19.90
N PHE A 62 -1.96 2.49 -18.90
CA PHE A 62 -2.67 3.76 -18.81
C PHE A 62 -1.71 4.95 -18.91
N ALA A 63 -0.80 5.14 -17.97
CA ALA A 63 -0.03 6.39 -17.91
C ALA A 63 0.85 6.63 -19.15
N GLU A 64 1.65 5.66 -19.58
CA GLU A 64 2.54 5.82 -20.72
C GLU A 64 1.75 5.96 -22.04
N PRO A 65 0.76 5.09 -22.35
CA PRO A 65 -0.04 5.25 -23.56
C PRO A 65 -0.87 6.55 -23.61
N LEU A 66 -1.39 7.03 -22.48
CA LEU A 66 -2.16 8.27 -22.44
C LEU A 66 -1.30 9.50 -22.77
N SER A 67 -0.05 9.49 -22.32
CA SER A 67 0.93 10.53 -22.65
C SER A 67 1.38 10.43 -24.11
N LEU A 68 1.70 9.22 -24.60
CA LEU A 68 2.17 9.00 -25.97
C LEU A 68 1.13 9.32 -27.05
N ASN A 69 -0.15 9.07 -26.77
CA ASN A 69 -1.24 9.38 -27.69
C ASN A 69 -1.80 10.79 -27.51
N GLU A 70 -1.20 11.61 -26.64
CA GLU A 70 -1.64 12.99 -26.33
C GLU A 70 -3.13 13.07 -25.94
N LEU A 71 -3.67 11.99 -25.36
CA LEU A 71 -5.08 11.89 -24.95
C LEU A 71 -5.36 12.64 -23.64
N LEU A 72 -4.30 12.95 -22.90
CA LEU A 72 -4.35 13.67 -21.64
C LEU A 72 -3.22 14.72 -21.60
N PRO A 73 -3.54 15.99 -21.32
CA PRO A 73 -2.54 17.03 -21.09
C PRO A 73 -1.53 16.65 -20.00
N GLU A 74 -0.28 17.11 -20.14
CA GLU A 74 0.83 16.73 -19.25
C GLU A 74 0.60 17.14 -17.79
N ASP A 75 -0.02 18.30 -17.55
CA ASP A 75 -0.40 18.77 -16.22
C ASP A 75 -1.43 17.85 -15.55
N MET A 76 -2.45 17.44 -16.31
CA MET A 76 -3.48 16.51 -15.83
C MET A 76 -2.90 15.11 -15.62
N HIS A 77 -2.00 14.67 -16.50
CA HIS A 77 -1.27 13.41 -16.37
C HIS A 77 -0.43 13.37 -15.09
N ALA A 78 0.34 14.43 -14.83
CA ALA A 78 1.16 14.57 -13.63
C ALA A 78 0.30 14.57 -12.36
N GLU A 79 -0.87 15.23 -12.38
CA GLU A 79 -1.78 15.24 -11.23
C GLU A 79 -2.41 13.88 -10.94
N ILE A 80 -2.69 13.07 -11.97
CA ILE A 80 -3.29 11.74 -11.82
C ILE A 80 -2.24 10.67 -11.49
N PHE A 81 -1.17 10.57 -12.27
CA PHE A 81 -0.20 9.46 -12.18
C PHE A 81 1.11 9.84 -11.48
N GLY A 82 1.45 11.12 -11.38
CA GLY A 82 2.76 11.56 -10.92
C GLY A 82 3.10 11.10 -9.49
N ARG A 83 2.10 11.02 -8.61
CA ARG A 83 2.30 10.60 -7.20
C ARG A 83 2.42 9.08 -7.01
N LEU A 84 2.00 8.30 -8.00
CA LEU A 84 2.16 6.84 -7.98
C LEU A 84 3.61 6.42 -8.23
N LYS A 85 4.39 7.25 -8.94
CA LYS A 85 5.77 6.88 -9.31
C LYS A 85 6.70 6.83 -8.09
N PRO A 86 6.70 7.82 -7.18
CA PRO A 86 7.41 7.71 -5.91
C PRO A 86 6.95 6.53 -5.06
N ILE A 87 5.64 6.24 -5.02
CA ILE A 87 5.09 5.09 -4.31
C ILE A 87 5.70 3.80 -4.88
N LEU A 88 5.60 3.58 -6.20
CA LEU A 88 6.17 2.40 -6.86
C LEU A 88 7.65 2.20 -6.49
N CYS A 89 8.46 3.26 -6.61
CA CYS A 89 9.89 3.22 -6.29
C CYS A 89 10.15 2.77 -4.84
N VAL A 90 9.38 3.31 -3.89
CA VAL A 90 9.51 2.93 -2.47
C VAL A 90 9.15 1.48 -2.23
N ASN A 91 8.14 0.93 -2.91
CA ASN A 91 7.76 -0.48 -2.76
C ASN A 91 8.77 -1.42 -3.39
N GLU A 92 9.34 -1.05 -4.54
CA GLU A 92 10.44 -1.80 -5.16
C GLU A 92 11.66 -1.82 -4.23
N THR A 93 11.99 -0.67 -3.64
CA THR A 93 13.07 -0.56 -2.65
C THR A 93 12.78 -1.38 -1.40
N LEU A 94 11.53 -1.38 -0.91
CA LEU A 94 11.10 -2.19 0.23
C LEU A 94 11.31 -3.68 -0.05
N LEU A 95 10.82 -4.16 -1.20
CA LEU A 95 10.93 -5.56 -1.59
C LEU A 95 12.39 -5.99 -1.72
N GLU A 96 13.22 -5.19 -2.40
CA GLU A 96 14.65 -5.45 -2.53
C GLU A 96 15.35 -5.50 -1.15
N SER A 97 15.02 -4.56 -0.27
CA SER A 97 15.59 -4.49 1.08
C SER A 97 15.18 -5.69 1.94
N ILE A 98 13.92 -6.15 1.85
CA ILE A 98 13.46 -7.35 2.56
C ILE A 98 14.26 -8.59 2.12
N LEU A 99 14.53 -8.71 0.82
CA LEU A 99 15.26 -9.86 0.26
C LEU A 99 16.76 -9.84 0.56
N THR A 100 17.34 -8.65 0.81
CA THR A 100 18.81 -8.48 0.96
C THR A 100 19.25 -8.26 2.40
N LEU A 101 18.50 -7.48 3.18
CA LEU A 101 18.87 -7.05 4.53
C LEU A 101 18.02 -7.72 5.62
N GLY A 102 16.79 -8.10 5.30
CA GLY A 102 15.81 -8.58 6.27
C GLY A 102 14.65 -7.58 6.45
N ILE A 103 13.60 -8.01 7.15
CA ILE A 103 12.37 -7.22 7.32
C ILE A 103 12.65 -5.98 8.17
N GLU A 104 13.34 -6.17 9.29
CA GLU A 104 13.52 -5.14 10.32
C GLU A 104 14.22 -3.90 9.74
N GLU A 105 15.35 -4.11 9.06
CA GLU A 105 16.12 -3.07 8.40
C GLU A 105 15.37 -2.43 7.22
N ALA A 106 14.67 -3.25 6.42
CA ALA A 106 13.90 -2.76 5.27
C ALA A 106 12.79 -1.78 5.69
N PHE A 107 12.05 -2.11 6.75
CA PHE A 107 11.00 -1.23 7.26
C PHE A 107 11.57 0.04 7.90
N LEU A 108 12.71 -0.02 8.58
CA LEU A 108 13.38 1.17 9.09
C LEU A 108 13.79 2.13 7.97
N MET A 109 14.26 1.60 6.84
CA MET A 109 14.60 2.41 5.67
C MET A 109 13.39 3.06 5.00
N VAL A 110 12.26 2.34 4.94
CA VAL A 110 11.06 2.78 4.21
C VAL A 110 10.11 3.62 5.08
N ALA A 111 10.17 3.49 6.40
CA ALA A 111 9.32 4.23 7.34
C ALA A 111 9.26 5.75 7.09
N PRO A 112 10.38 6.46 6.82
CA PRO A 112 10.36 7.89 6.52
C PRO A 112 9.60 8.24 5.23
N CYS A 113 9.51 7.29 4.29
CA CYS A 113 8.85 7.44 3.00
C CYS A 113 7.34 7.14 3.05
N LEU A 114 6.83 6.54 4.13
CA LEU A 114 5.41 6.20 4.26
C LEU A 114 4.49 7.43 4.21
N LYS A 115 5.00 8.63 4.52
CA LYS A 115 4.27 9.90 4.35
C LYS A 115 3.76 10.14 2.92
N LEU A 116 4.42 9.57 1.91
CA LEU A 116 4.00 9.66 0.50
C LEU A 116 2.60 9.09 0.29
N TYR A 117 2.25 8.03 1.03
CA TYR A 117 0.92 7.43 0.95
C TYR A 117 -0.15 8.31 1.60
N ALA A 118 0.16 8.97 2.71
CA ALA A 118 -0.75 9.93 3.32
C ALA A 118 -1.02 11.11 2.38
N ASP A 119 0.03 11.59 1.68
CA ASP A 119 -0.09 12.65 0.68
C ASP A 119 -0.90 12.22 -0.55
N TYR A 120 -0.76 10.96 -0.98
CA TYR A 120 -1.60 10.37 -2.04
C TYR A 120 -3.05 10.25 -1.60
N ALA A 121 -3.31 9.67 -0.42
CA ALA A 121 -4.64 9.47 0.12
C ALA A 121 -5.42 10.79 0.26
N ARG A 122 -4.75 11.86 0.69
CA ARG A 122 -5.36 13.19 0.82
C ARG A 122 -5.90 13.74 -0.51
N ARG A 123 -5.25 13.41 -1.62
CA ARG A 123 -5.57 13.95 -2.96
C ARG A 123 -6.37 12.99 -3.83
N TYR A 124 -6.49 11.73 -3.41
CA TYR A 124 -7.15 10.68 -4.17
C TYR A 124 -8.55 11.06 -4.65
N GLN A 125 -9.37 11.67 -3.78
CA GLN A 125 -10.72 12.09 -4.17
C GLN A 125 -10.68 13.17 -5.26
N THR A 126 -9.78 14.14 -5.15
CA THR A 126 -9.59 15.19 -6.16
C THR A 126 -9.09 14.59 -7.48
N THR A 127 -8.14 13.65 -7.42
CA THR A 127 -7.63 12.92 -8.59
C THR A 127 -8.74 12.12 -9.30
N LEU A 128 -9.64 11.47 -8.56
CA LEU A 128 -10.77 10.75 -9.16
C LEU A 128 -11.75 11.69 -9.85
N VAL A 129 -12.13 12.79 -9.20
CA VAL A 129 -13.04 13.78 -9.79
C VAL A 129 -12.42 14.39 -11.05
N LEU A 130 -11.12 14.65 -11.02
CA LEU A 130 -10.40 15.15 -12.18
C LEU A 130 -10.43 14.14 -13.34
N LEU A 131 -10.11 12.87 -13.06
CA LEU A 131 -10.15 11.80 -14.06
C LEU A 131 -11.54 11.66 -14.69
N GLU A 132 -12.60 11.64 -13.87
CA GLU A 132 -13.98 11.56 -14.35
C GLU A 132 -14.36 12.77 -15.22
N THR A 133 -13.92 13.96 -14.83
CA THR A 133 -14.09 15.20 -15.60
C THR A 133 -13.40 15.08 -16.97
N CYS A 134 -12.13 14.68 -17.00
CA CYS A 134 -11.39 14.48 -18.25
C CYS A 134 -12.07 13.45 -19.16
N ILE A 135 -12.53 12.34 -18.61
CA ILE A 135 -13.26 11.29 -19.33
C ILE A 135 -14.56 11.83 -19.95
N THR A 136 -15.29 12.65 -19.20
CA THR A 136 -16.57 13.22 -19.65
C THR A 136 -16.38 14.19 -20.82
N PHE A 137 -15.31 14.97 -20.82
CA PHE A 137 -15.04 15.97 -21.87
C PHE A 137 -14.24 15.41 -23.07
N ASN A 138 -13.62 14.24 -22.94
CA ASN A 138 -12.83 13.62 -24.00
C ASN A 138 -13.31 12.19 -24.30
N ALA A 139 -14.11 12.04 -25.37
CA ALA A 139 -14.66 10.75 -25.79
C ALA A 139 -13.57 9.75 -26.24
N ASP A 140 -12.45 10.24 -26.78
CA ASP A 140 -11.32 9.37 -27.16
C ASP A 140 -10.61 8.82 -25.93
N LEU A 141 -10.45 9.65 -24.88
CA LEU A 141 -9.96 9.21 -23.58
C LEU A 141 -10.88 8.15 -22.96
N TYR A 142 -12.20 8.40 -22.95
CA TYR A 142 -13.19 7.42 -22.45
C TYR A 142 -13.06 6.08 -23.17
N ARG A 143 -13.03 6.10 -24.51
CA ARG A 143 -12.89 4.90 -25.34
C ARG A 143 -11.57 4.19 -25.07
N PHE A 144 -10.47 4.94 -24.98
CA PHE A 144 -9.15 4.38 -24.69
C PHE A 144 -9.13 3.66 -23.35
N ILE A 145 -9.61 4.31 -22.28
CA ILE A 145 -9.67 3.71 -20.94
C ILE A 145 -10.55 2.46 -20.98
N GLY A 146 -11.73 2.52 -21.59
CA GLY A 146 -12.60 1.35 -21.73
C GLY A 146 -11.94 0.18 -22.46
N LEU A 147 -11.14 0.43 -23.50
CA LEU A 147 -10.39 -0.62 -24.19
C LEU A 147 -9.32 -1.25 -23.29
N GLN A 148 -8.58 -0.44 -22.54
CA GLN A 148 -7.56 -0.94 -21.62
C GLN A 148 -8.17 -1.72 -20.46
N GLU A 149 -9.29 -1.25 -19.89
CA GLU A 149 -9.99 -1.93 -18.79
C GLU A 149 -10.51 -3.32 -19.20
N ASN A 150 -10.92 -3.49 -20.46
CA ASN A 150 -11.40 -4.75 -21.01
C ASN A 150 -10.30 -5.63 -21.65
N SER A 151 -9.04 -5.17 -21.67
CA SER A 151 -7.94 -5.98 -22.17
C SER A 151 -7.67 -7.15 -21.21
N PRO A 152 -7.34 -8.35 -21.73
CA PRO A 152 -7.10 -9.53 -20.88
C PRO A 152 -5.90 -9.34 -19.94
N GLU A 153 -4.97 -8.46 -20.28
CA GLU A 153 -3.80 -8.13 -19.48
C GLU A 153 -4.14 -7.29 -18.23
N VAL A 154 -5.12 -6.37 -18.33
CA VAL A 154 -5.54 -5.53 -17.22
C VAL A 154 -6.76 -6.13 -16.52
N ASN A 155 -7.85 -6.32 -17.27
CA ASN A 155 -9.16 -6.81 -16.84
C ASN A 155 -9.59 -6.26 -15.48
N LEU A 156 -9.47 -4.94 -15.32
CA LEU A 156 -9.71 -4.23 -14.06
C LEU A 156 -9.93 -2.75 -14.34
N GLN A 157 -10.88 -2.15 -13.63
CA GLN A 157 -11.15 -0.72 -13.72
C GLN A 157 -9.97 0.11 -13.23
N LEU A 158 -9.72 1.25 -13.90
CA LEU A 158 -8.65 2.17 -13.52
C LEU A 158 -8.86 2.71 -12.09
N SER A 159 -10.10 3.01 -11.71
CA SER A 159 -10.45 3.43 -10.35
C SER A 159 -10.06 2.38 -9.29
N ALA A 160 -10.26 1.09 -9.59
CA ALA A 160 -9.89 -0.01 -8.71
C ALA A 160 -8.38 -0.19 -8.58
N LEU A 161 -7.60 0.20 -9.59
CA LEU A 161 -6.14 0.26 -9.50
C LEU A 161 -5.66 1.47 -8.69
N LEU A 162 -6.29 2.63 -8.86
CA LEU A 162 -5.91 3.88 -8.20
C LEU A 162 -6.19 3.87 -6.68
N ILE A 163 -7.14 3.06 -6.19
CA ILE A 163 -7.40 2.95 -4.74
C ILE A 163 -6.36 2.09 -4.00
N MET A 164 -5.64 1.21 -4.71
CA MET A 164 -4.77 0.20 -4.09
C MET A 164 -3.70 0.77 -3.14
N PRO A 165 -3.04 1.92 -3.42
CA PRO A 165 -2.09 2.50 -2.47
C PRO A 165 -2.68 2.83 -1.11
N ILE A 166 -3.93 3.28 -1.06
CA ILE A 166 -4.64 3.58 0.19
C ILE A 166 -4.93 2.28 0.96
N GLN A 167 -5.31 1.23 0.24
CA GLN A 167 -5.60 -0.09 0.83
C GLN A 167 -4.34 -0.84 1.26
N ARG A 168 -3.15 -0.49 0.72
CA ARG A 168 -1.89 -1.15 1.05
C ARG A 168 -1.40 -0.76 2.43
N VAL A 169 -1.48 0.52 2.80
CA VAL A 169 -0.92 1.05 4.07
C VAL A 169 -1.40 0.30 5.31
N PRO A 170 -2.70 0.04 5.51
CA PRO A 170 -3.17 -0.71 6.68
C PRO A 170 -2.54 -2.10 6.83
N ARG A 171 -2.15 -2.75 5.73
CA ARG A 171 -1.58 -4.10 5.76
C ARG A 171 -0.19 -4.13 6.39
N TYR A 172 0.58 -3.04 6.32
CA TYR A 172 1.89 -2.96 6.97
C TYR A 172 1.81 -2.90 8.50
N PHE A 173 0.66 -2.52 9.07
CA PHE A 173 0.45 -2.49 10.52
C PHE A 173 -0.04 -3.83 11.08
N CYS A 174 -0.51 -4.74 10.23
CA CYS A 174 -1.01 -6.06 10.62
C CYS A 174 0.06 -7.16 10.54
N VAL A 175 1.21 -6.87 9.92
CA VAL A 175 2.38 -7.75 9.78
C VAL A 175 3.40 -7.39 10.85
#